data_AF-A0A1G1GKT7-F1
#
_entry.id   AF-A0A1G1GKT7-F1
#
_cell.length_a   1.000
_cell.length_b   1.000
_cell.length_c   1.000
_cell.angle_alpha   90.00
_cell.angle_beta   90.00
_cell.angle_gamma   90.00
#
_symmetry.space_group_name_H-M   'P 1'
#
loop_
_entity.id
_entity.type
_entity.pdbx_description
1 polymer ?
#
loop_
_entity_poly.entity_id
_entity_poly.type
_entity_poly.pdbx_seq_one_letter_code
_entity_poly.pdbx_strand_id
1 'polypeptide(L)'
;MKRTILISFLAVMLLMFGTTAMAQLPAPTGLVCSLADTDANTVNDSVCCNWDDVSGAAKYSVDIEIPVDTTDPKDGIADMVVELSFGTSDRTDGRLMADSDLCIALTDLAYDINSDGLIEQLSGDADIKVKALDPGKGKGSQNNPFSYPPVTVTLP
;
A
#
# COMPACT_ATOMS: atom_id res chain seq x y z
N MET A 1 32.46 -44.08 -44.33
CA MET A 1 31.10 -43.92 -43.77
C MET A 1 31.21 -43.07 -42.50
N LYS A 2 30.76 -41.82 -42.55
CA LYS A 2 30.82 -40.87 -41.41
C LYS A 2 29.55 -41.02 -40.57
N ARG A 3 29.70 -41.33 -39.28
CA ARG A 3 28.64 -41.27 -38.27
C ARG A 3 29.09 -40.34 -37.17
N THR A 4 28.71 -39.07 -37.27
CA THR A 4 28.71 -38.15 -36.14
C THR A 4 27.90 -36.91 -36.52
N ILE A 5 27.31 -36.31 -35.49
CA ILE A 5 26.56 -35.04 -35.48
C ILE A 5 25.06 -35.21 -35.69
N LEU A 6 24.36 -35.46 -34.58
CA LEU A 6 22.95 -35.07 -34.42
C LEU A 6 22.55 -35.00 -32.94
N ILE A 7 23.39 -34.37 -32.08
CA ILE A 7 23.01 -34.03 -30.71
C ILE A 7 23.73 -32.73 -30.32
N SER A 8 23.21 -31.57 -30.74
CA SER A 8 23.69 -30.27 -30.19
C SER A 8 22.72 -29.10 -30.34
N PHE A 9 21.54 -29.27 -30.95
CA PHE A 9 20.62 -28.13 -31.14
C PHE A 9 19.48 -28.01 -30.12
N LEU A 10 19.30 -28.97 -29.21
CA LEU A 10 18.19 -28.93 -28.23
C LEU A 10 18.57 -28.30 -26.88
N ALA A 11 19.86 -28.07 -26.61
CA ALA A 11 20.33 -27.55 -25.33
C ALA A 11 20.39 -26.01 -25.24
N VAL A 12 20.32 -25.29 -26.38
CA VAL A 12 20.45 -23.82 -26.39
C VAL A 12 19.10 -23.10 -26.32
N MET A 13 17.98 -23.78 -26.64
CA MET A 13 16.66 -23.14 -26.67
C MET A 13 15.94 -23.16 -25.31
N LEU A 14 16.42 -23.90 -24.31
CA LEU A 14 15.84 -23.91 -22.96
C LEU A 14 16.37 -22.79 -22.04
N LEU A 15 17.41 -22.04 -22.42
CA LEU A 15 17.96 -20.94 -21.62
C LEU A 15 17.30 -19.58 -21.90
N MET A 16 16.34 -19.50 -22.85
CA MET A 16 15.62 -18.25 -23.15
C MET A 16 14.28 -18.10 -22.43
N PHE A 17 13.90 -19.07 -21.58
CA PHE A 17 12.92 -18.80 -20.53
C PHE A 17 13.66 -18.15 -19.39
N GLY A 18 14.07 -16.89 -19.61
CA GLY A 18 14.49 -16.01 -18.53
C GLY A 18 13.42 -16.07 -17.46
N THR A 19 13.75 -16.70 -16.35
CA THR A 19 13.00 -16.55 -15.12
C THR A 19 12.98 -15.05 -14.86
N THR A 20 11.87 -14.38 -15.14
CA THR A 20 11.66 -13.04 -14.62
C THR A 20 11.60 -13.25 -13.11
N ALA A 21 12.75 -13.17 -12.46
CA ALA A 21 12.82 -13.04 -11.03
C ALA A 21 12.03 -11.76 -10.74
N MET A 22 10.78 -11.93 -10.32
CA MET A 22 9.96 -10.83 -9.84
C MET A 22 10.74 -10.32 -8.64
N ALA A 23 11.43 -9.19 -8.80
CA ALA A 23 12.15 -8.56 -7.71
C ALA A 23 11.10 -8.08 -6.72
N GLN A 24 10.80 -8.92 -5.75
CA GLN A 24 9.83 -8.66 -4.70
C GLN A 24 10.58 -7.96 -3.56
N LEU A 25 10.19 -6.73 -3.26
CA LEU A 25 10.74 -6.00 -2.11
C LEU A 25 10.22 -6.64 -0.82
N PRO A 26 10.98 -6.62 0.28
CA PRO A 26 10.48 -7.08 1.57
C PRO A 26 9.36 -6.16 2.08
N ALA A 27 8.57 -6.67 3.03
CA ALA A 27 7.59 -5.87 3.74
C ALA A 27 8.31 -4.80 4.57
N PRO A 28 7.83 -3.54 4.57
CA PRO A 28 8.33 -2.54 5.51
C PRO A 28 8.12 -2.98 6.97
N THR A 29 9.04 -2.60 7.83
CA THR A 29 9.00 -2.84 9.29
C THR A 29 8.86 -1.54 10.05
N GLY A 30 8.60 -1.62 11.35
CA GLY A 30 8.55 -0.44 12.20
C GLY A 30 7.41 0.53 11.88
N LEU A 31 6.34 0.06 11.23
CA LEU A 31 5.17 0.89 10.95
C LEU A 31 4.59 1.41 12.26
N VAL A 32 4.47 2.72 12.32
CA VAL A 32 3.76 3.46 13.37
C VAL A 32 2.87 4.49 12.69
N CYS A 33 1.63 4.62 13.16
CA CYS A 33 0.68 5.60 12.66
C CYS A 33 -0.02 6.26 13.85
N SER A 34 -0.28 7.56 13.73
CA SER A 34 -1.05 8.31 14.72
C SER A 34 -1.77 9.48 14.06
N LEU A 35 -2.85 9.92 14.70
CA LEU A 35 -3.44 11.21 14.40
C LEU A 35 -2.43 12.32 14.71
N ALA A 36 -2.35 13.30 13.82
CA ALA A 36 -1.46 14.45 13.95
C ALA A 36 -2.14 15.73 13.46
N ASP A 37 -1.69 16.85 14.01
CA ASP A 37 -1.98 18.20 13.54
C ASP A 37 -0.86 18.63 12.59
N THR A 38 -1.18 18.77 11.30
CA THR A 38 -0.22 19.13 10.24
C THR A 38 -0.27 20.61 9.85
N ASP A 39 -1.32 21.33 10.25
CA ASP A 39 -1.57 22.74 9.89
C ASP A 39 -1.42 23.73 11.06
N ALA A 40 -1.06 23.23 12.25
CA ALA A 40 -0.87 23.97 13.49
C ALA A 40 -2.15 24.62 14.07
N ASN A 41 -3.33 24.11 13.69
CA ASN A 41 -4.62 24.59 14.23
C ASN A 41 -5.06 23.88 15.51
N THR A 42 -4.17 23.10 16.17
CA THR A 42 -4.38 22.38 17.43
C THR A 42 -5.37 21.23 17.39
N VAL A 43 -5.87 20.89 16.19
CA VAL A 43 -6.79 19.79 15.95
C VAL A 43 -6.10 18.81 15.03
N ASN A 44 -6.21 17.52 15.33
CA ASN A 44 -5.68 16.50 14.43
C ASN A 44 -6.45 16.55 13.11
N ASP A 45 -5.73 16.72 12.01
CA ASP A 45 -6.26 16.89 10.66
C ASP A 45 -5.81 15.76 9.72
N SER A 46 -4.89 14.91 10.18
CA SER A 46 -4.27 13.87 9.36
C SER A 46 -3.97 12.60 10.16
N VAL A 47 -3.90 11.47 9.45
CA VAL A 47 -3.22 10.27 9.92
C VAL A 47 -1.81 10.27 9.34
N CYS A 48 -0.80 10.38 10.20
CA CYS A 48 0.60 10.34 9.80
C CYS A 48 1.21 8.99 10.15
N CYS A 49 1.80 8.34 9.15
CA CYS A 49 2.48 7.07 9.26
C CYS A 49 3.98 7.21 8.95
N ASN A 50 4.79 6.44 9.66
CA ASN A 50 6.23 6.33 9.45
C ASN A 50 6.66 4.85 9.58
N TRP A 51 7.67 4.44 8.82
CA TRP A 51 8.19 3.08 8.82
C TRP A 51 9.70 3.07 8.51
N ASP A 52 10.32 1.90 8.60
CA ASP A 52 11.73 1.71 8.26
C ASP A 52 11.94 1.67 6.74
N ASP A 53 13.04 2.28 6.27
CA ASP A 53 13.42 2.26 4.85
C ASP A 53 13.59 0.84 4.30
N VAL A 54 12.97 0.58 3.14
CA VAL A 54 13.20 -0.63 2.37
C VAL A 54 14.19 -0.36 1.24
N SER A 55 15.35 -1.02 1.29
CA SER A 55 16.37 -0.88 0.24
C SER A 55 15.82 -1.24 -1.14
N GLY A 56 15.96 -0.32 -2.09
CA GLY A 56 15.46 -0.48 -3.46
C GLY A 56 14.01 -0.05 -3.66
N ALA A 57 13.29 0.39 -2.61
CA ALA A 57 11.99 1.02 -2.77
C ALA A 57 12.13 2.38 -3.48
N ALA A 58 11.36 2.59 -4.53
CA ALA A 58 11.23 3.88 -5.18
C ALA A 58 10.04 4.68 -4.63
N LYS A 59 9.04 3.99 -4.08
CA LYS A 59 7.87 4.56 -3.41
C LYS A 59 7.20 3.54 -2.48
N TYR A 60 6.18 3.98 -1.75
CA TYR A 60 5.35 3.14 -0.89
C TYR A 60 3.87 3.35 -1.20
N SER A 61 3.05 2.36 -0.82
CA SER A 61 1.59 2.42 -0.79
C SER A 61 1.13 2.16 0.63
N VAL A 62 0.40 3.09 1.21
CA VAL A 62 -0.31 2.96 2.48
C VAL A 62 -1.74 2.58 2.15
N ASP A 63 -2.17 1.43 2.64
CA ASP A 63 -3.52 0.92 2.46
C ASP A 63 -4.22 0.97 3.83
N ILE A 64 -5.42 1.53 3.83
CA ILE A 64 -6.24 1.77 5.02
C ILE A 64 -7.55 1.01 4.84
N GLU A 65 -7.87 0.14 5.79
CA GLU A 65 -9.09 -0.64 5.84
C GLU A 65 -9.97 -0.14 6.99
N ILE A 66 -11.18 0.32 6.67
CA ILE A 66 -12.11 0.88 7.66
C ILE A 66 -13.39 0.03 7.63
N PRO A 67 -13.66 -0.78 8.67
CA PRO A 67 -14.94 -1.46 8.82
C PRO A 67 -16.05 -0.43 9.07
N VAL A 68 -17.13 -0.51 8.28
CA VAL A 68 -18.28 0.41 8.38
C VAL A 68 -19.55 -0.39 8.66
N ASP A 69 -20.25 -0.01 9.72
CA ASP A 69 -21.56 -0.51 10.10
C ASP A 69 -22.64 0.49 9.64
N THR A 70 -23.48 0.07 8.69
CA THR A 70 -24.46 0.93 8.02
C THR A 70 -25.91 0.58 8.34
N THR A 71 -26.18 -0.68 8.68
CA THR A 71 -27.53 -1.26 8.73
C THR A 71 -28.07 -1.25 10.14
N ASP A 72 -27.25 -1.61 11.14
CA ASP A 72 -27.60 -1.54 12.56
C ASP A 72 -26.37 -1.16 13.41
N PRO A 73 -26.03 0.14 13.50
CA PRO A 73 -24.87 0.65 14.25
C PRO A 73 -24.75 0.22 15.71
N LYS A 74 -25.77 -0.44 16.27
CA LYS A 74 -25.82 -0.91 17.65
C LYS A 74 -25.35 -2.35 17.82
N ASP A 75 -25.27 -3.14 16.75
CA ASP A 75 -24.78 -4.51 16.83
C ASP A 75 -23.23 -4.56 16.81
N GLY A 76 -22.59 -3.51 16.30
CA GLY A 76 -21.14 -3.37 16.24
C GLY A 76 -20.51 -4.29 15.19
N ILE A 77 -21.29 -4.72 14.20
CA ILE A 77 -20.87 -5.60 13.12
C ILE A 77 -20.73 -4.76 11.86
N ALA A 78 -19.52 -4.69 11.32
CA ALA A 78 -19.30 -4.04 10.05
C ALA A 78 -20.05 -4.76 8.91
N ASP A 79 -20.83 -4.01 8.15
CA ASP A 79 -21.51 -4.48 6.95
C ASP A 79 -20.57 -4.54 5.75
N MET A 80 -19.59 -3.64 5.73
CA MET A 80 -18.59 -3.53 4.67
C MET A 80 -17.24 -3.10 5.22
N VAL A 81 -16.21 -3.24 4.40
CA VAL A 81 -14.89 -2.66 4.63
C VAL A 81 -14.61 -1.71 3.49
N VAL A 82 -14.33 -0.45 3.82
CA VAL A 82 -13.86 0.54 2.87
C VAL A 82 -12.34 0.45 2.82
N GLU A 83 -11.81 0.14 1.63
CA GLU A 83 -10.37 0.07 1.37
C GLU A 83 -9.93 1.32 0.61
N LEU A 84 -9.04 2.10 1.20
CA LEU A 84 -8.43 3.28 0.58
C LEU A 84 -6.92 3.07 0.43
N SER A 85 -6.34 3.52 -0.68
CA SER A 85 -4.90 3.39 -0.94
C SER A 85 -4.27 4.73 -1.30
N PHE A 86 -3.18 5.06 -0.62
CA PHE A 86 -2.46 6.31 -0.78
C PHE A 86 -0.99 6.04 -1.08
N GLY A 87 -0.48 6.61 -2.17
CA GLY A 87 0.91 6.46 -2.56
C GLY A 87 1.76 7.62 -2.06
N THR A 88 3.02 7.34 -1.67
CA THR A 88 4.01 8.42 -1.51
C THR A 88 4.33 9.12 -2.84
N SER A 89 3.85 8.58 -3.98
CA SER A 89 3.81 9.28 -5.27
C SER A 89 2.89 10.49 -5.31
N ASP A 90 1.88 10.51 -4.46
CA ASP A 90 0.77 11.46 -4.51
C ASP A 90 0.89 12.50 -3.37
N ARG A 91 2.00 12.46 -2.62
CA ARG A 91 2.28 13.39 -1.53
C ARG A 91 2.40 14.83 -2.04
N THR A 92 1.89 15.77 -1.26
CA THR A 92 1.81 17.21 -1.59
C THR A 92 2.76 18.08 -0.75
N ASP A 93 3.46 17.47 0.21
CA ASP A 93 4.37 18.13 1.16
C ASP A 93 5.77 18.46 0.58
N GLY A 94 6.00 18.16 -0.71
CA GLY A 94 7.25 18.46 -1.42
C GLY A 94 8.42 17.54 -1.08
N ARG A 95 8.20 16.49 -0.29
CA ARG A 95 9.22 15.50 0.07
C ARG A 95 9.41 14.45 -1.03
N LEU A 96 10.39 13.58 -0.87
CA LEU A 96 10.69 12.57 -1.89
C LEU A 96 9.67 11.43 -1.84
N MET A 97 9.37 10.86 -3.01
CA MET A 97 8.49 9.69 -3.11
C MET A 97 9.08 8.46 -2.40
N ALA A 98 10.40 8.39 -2.28
CA ALA A 98 11.11 7.29 -1.61
C ALA A 98 11.19 7.46 -0.09
N ASP A 99 10.70 8.57 0.48
CA ASP A 99 10.70 8.76 1.93
C ASP A 99 9.71 7.80 2.59
N SER A 100 10.10 7.26 3.76
CA SER A 100 9.38 6.21 4.49
C SER A 100 8.34 6.75 5.47
N ASP A 101 7.64 7.79 5.04
CA ASP A 101 6.54 8.40 5.77
C ASP A 101 5.50 8.98 4.81
N LEU A 102 4.27 9.06 5.30
CA LEU A 102 3.15 9.69 4.61
C LEU A 102 2.12 10.19 5.63
N CYS A 103 1.70 11.44 5.48
CA CYS A 103 0.52 11.98 6.14
C CYS A 103 -0.65 12.01 5.15
N ILE A 104 -1.79 11.49 5.58
CA ILE A 104 -3.04 11.43 4.80
C ILE A 104 -4.04 12.30 5.52
N ALA A 105 -4.58 13.31 4.83
CA ALA A 105 -5.57 14.19 5.41
C ALA A 105 -6.84 13.41 5.76
N LEU A 106 -7.46 13.73 6.90
CA LEU A 106 -8.72 13.10 7.30
C LEU A 106 -9.83 13.35 6.27
N THR A 107 -9.78 14.49 5.58
CA THR A 107 -10.71 14.82 4.48
C THR A 107 -10.59 13.89 3.28
N ASP A 108 -9.46 13.22 3.12
CA ASP A 108 -9.24 12.23 2.05
C ASP A 108 -9.72 10.82 2.49
N LEU A 109 -10.02 10.64 3.78
CA LEU A 109 -10.62 9.41 4.34
C LEU A 109 -12.14 9.51 4.31
N ALA A 110 -12.69 9.67 3.11
CA ALA A 110 -14.12 9.84 2.91
C ALA A 110 -14.61 8.99 1.73
N TYR A 111 -15.83 8.48 1.82
CA TYR A 111 -16.40 7.55 0.84
C TYR A 111 -17.92 7.71 0.76
N ASP A 112 -18.51 7.43 -0.40
CA ASP A 112 -19.97 7.37 -0.58
C ASP A 112 -20.47 5.99 -0.13
N ILE A 113 -20.76 5.89 1.16
CA ILE A 113 -21.05 4.63 1.85
C ILE A 113 -22.38 4.04 1.37
N ASN A 114 -23.36 4.90 1.07
CA ASN A 114 -24.73 4.49 0.75
C ASN A 114 -25.06 4.59 -0.75
N SER A 115 -24.10 5.00 -1.58
CA SER A 115 -24.24 5.21 -3.02
C SER A 115 -25.30 6.25 -3.40
N ASP A 116 -25.51 7.27 -2.59
CA ASP A 116 -26.46 8.37 -2.86
C ASP A 116 -25.81 9.56 -3.59
N GLY A 117 -24.48 9.51 -3.80
CA GLY A 117 -23.68 10.53 -4.46
C GLY A 117 -23.15 11.62 -3.52
N LEU A 118 -23.42 11.53 -2.21
CA LEU A 118 -22.78 12.33 -1.18
C LEU A 118 -21.58 11.57 -0.62
N ILE A 119 -20.56 12.30 -0.20
CA ILE A 119 -19.36 11.73 0.38
C ILE A 119 -19.46 11.86 1.89
N GLU A 120 -19.41 10.72 2.60
CA GLU A 120 -19.38 10.67 4.05
C GLU A 120 -17.95 10.58 4.57
N GLN A 121 -17.70 11.28 5.68
CA GLN A 121 -16.47 11.12 6.44
C GLN A 121 -16.45 9.75 7.12
N LEU A 122 -15.37 8.99 6.93
CA LEU A 122 -15.17 7.72 7.63
C LEU A 122 -14.66 7.97 9.05
N SER A 123 -15.12 7.16 9.99
CA SER A 123 -14.82 7.24 11.43
C SER A 123 -14.65 5.84 12.03
N GLY A 124 -14.03 5.73 13.21
CA GLY A 124 -13.83 4.45 13.90
C GLY A 124 -12.46 3.83 13.66
N ASP A 125 -12.29 2.56 14.05
CA ASP A 125 -11.00 1.88 13.96
C ASP A 125 -10.60 1.62 12.50
N ALA A 126 -9.43 2.09 12.11
CA ALA A 126 -8.86 1.92 10.78
C ALA A 126 -7.57 1.10 10.87
N ASP A 127 -7.52 -0.03 10.16
CA ASP A 127 -6.34 -0.87 10.08
C ASP A 127 -5.44 -0.41 8.93
N ILE A 128 -4.21 -0.03 9.26
CA ILE A 128 -3.25 0.57 8.33
C ILE A 128 -2.09 -0.37 8.08
N LYS A 129 -1.75 -0.52 6.81
CA LYS A 129 -0.63 -1.34 6.35
C LYS A 129 0.12 -0.63 5.23
N VAL A 130 1.42 -0.91 5.10
CA VAL A 130 2.27 -0.29 4.07
C VAL A 130 3.02 -1.35 3.27
N LYS A 131 3.22 -1.13 1.98
CA LYS A 131 4.09 -1.95 1.12
C LYS A 131 5.08 -1.09 0.36
N ALA A 132 6.30 -1.60 0.21
CA ALA A 132 7.34 -0.99 -0.62
C ALA A 132 7.11 -1.32 -2.10
N LEU A 133 7.42 -0.39 -3.01
CA LEU A 133 7.24 -0.55 -4.44
C LEU A 133 8.46 0.00 -5.22
N ASP A 134 8.86 -0.70 -6.28
CA ASP A 134 9.84 -0.24 -7.27
C ASP A 134 9.25 -0.35 -8.68
N PRO A 135 8.23 0.47 -9.00
CA PRO A 135 7.61 0.43 -10.32
C PRO A 135 8.58 0.97 -11.38
N GLY A 136 8.59 0.34 -12.55
CA GLY A 136 9.44 0.79 -13.64
C GLY A 136 9.38 -0.13 -14.85
N LYS A 137 9.88 0.37 -15.98
CA LYS A 137 9.93 -0.41 -17.22
C LYS A 137 10.76 -1.68 -16.99
N GLY A 138 10.14 -2.84 -17.22
CA GLY A 138 10.79 -4.15 -17.06
C GLY A 138 10.80 -4.71 -15.64
N LYS A 139 10.17 -4.05 -14.66
CA LYS A 139 10.12 -4.49 -13.25
C LYS A 139 8.98 -5.48 -12.93
N GLY A 140 8.09 -5.76 -13.90
CA GLY A 140 6.99 -6.70 -13.74
C GLY A 140 5.92 -6.23 -12.74
N SER A 141 5.04 -7.15 -12.34
CA SER A 141 4.03 -6.89 -11.31
C SER A 141 4.68 -6.82 -9.93
N GLN A 142 4.28 -5.82 -9.14
CA GLN A 142 4.85 -5.51 -7.82
C GLN A 142 3.90 -5.99 -6.71
N ASN A 143 3.71 -7.31 -6.59
CA ASN A 143 2.91 -7.91 -5.52
C ASN A 143 3.74 -8.07 -4.23
N ASN A 144 4.33 -6.97 -3.76
CA ASN A 144 5.16 -6.96 -2.57
C ASN A 144 4.28 -7.13 -1.32
N PRO A 145 4.77 -7.82 -0.28
CA PRO A 145 4.02 -8.01 0.95
C PRO A 145 3.84 -6.70 1.70
N PHE A 146 2.73 -6.61 2.44
CA PHE A 146 2.49 -5.53 3.39
C PHE A 146 3.25 -5.74 4.71
N SER A 147 3.46 -4.64 5.43
CA SER A 147 3.86 -4.65 6.83
C SER A 147 2.92 -5.52 7.67
N TYR A 148 3.47 -6.18 8.69
CA TYR A 148 2.71 -7.01 9.61
C TYR A 148 3.23 -6.89 11.05
N PRO A 149 2.35 -6.80 12.07
CA PRO A 149 0.89 -6.66 11.95
C PRO A 149 0.47 -5.29 11.39
N PRO A 150 -0.79 -5.11 10.97
CA PRO A 150 -1.35 -3.79 10.73
C PRO A 150 -1.30 -2.93 12.00
N VAL A 151 -1.34 -1.61 11.83
CA VAL A 151 -1.46 -0.65 12.91
C VAL A 151 -2.87 -0.07 12.89
N THR A 152 -3.59 -0.21 13.99
CA THR A 152 -4.95 0.34 14.14
C THR A 152 -4.89 1.77 14.67
N VAL A 153 -5.60 2.69 14.01
CA VAL A 153 -5.82 4.07 14.45
C VAL A 153 -7.31 4.34 14.51
N THR A 154 -7.81 4.85 15.63
CA THR A 154 -9.22 5.27 15.76
C THR A 154 -9.39 6.66 15.14
N LEU A 155 -10.12 6.73 14.02
CA LEU A 155 -10.52 7.95 13.34
C LEU A 155 -11.64 8.67 14.13
N PRO A 156 -11.63 10.01 14.16
CA PRO A 156 -12.61 10.81 14.90
C PRO A 156 -14.03 10.75 14.33
#